data_AF-A0A6A5AS60-F1
#
_entry.id   AF-A0A6A5AS60-F1
#
_cell.length_a   1.000
_cell.length_b   1.000
_cell.length_c   1.000
_cell.angle_alpha   90.00
_cell.angle_beta   90.00
_cell.angle_gamma   90.00
#
_symmetry.space_group_name_H-M   'P 1'
#
loop_
_entity.id
_entity.type
_entity.pdbx_description
1 polymer ?
#
loop_
_entity_poly.entity_id
_entity_poly.type
_entity_poly.pdbx_seq_one_letter_code
_entity_poly.pdbx_strand_id
1 'polypeptide(L)'
;MHENDKRQGFGTSYYSNGEGIEGTFKDGQVDGVATYIYMSGKRRRGMWIMGQRVSWMSEEDEAKWATVDKAMGLAASRRRSTNGDLVLSSI
;
A
#
# COMPACT_ATOMS: atom_id res chain seq x y z
N MET A 1 27.05 2.75 25.80
CA MET A 1 25.67 2.22 25.86
C MET A 1 24.86 2.99 24.82
N HIS A 2 24.43 2.36 23.74
CA HIS A 2 23.61 3.01 22.71
C HIS A 2 22.43 2.11 22.37
N GLU A 3 21.54 1.90 23.33
CA GLU A 3 20.26 1.23 23.07
C GLU A 3 19.27 2.27 22.57
N ASN A 4 19.40 2.62 21.29
CA ASN A 4 18.31 3.21 20.52
C ASN A 4 17.60 2.08 19.77
N ASP A 5 17.14 1.05 20.51
CA ASP A 5 16.22 -0.02 20.05
C ASP A 5 14.78 0.50 19.84
N LYS A 6 14.65 1.78 19.52
CA LYS A 6 13.41 2.35 19.04
C LYS A 6 13.38 2.10 17.55
N ARG A 7 12.33 1.44 17.04
CA ARG A 7 12.11 1.31 15.58
C ARG A 7 12.12 2.71 14.97
N GLN A 8 13.27 3.11 14.43
CA GLN A 8 13.50 4.36 13.74
C GLN A 8 13.71 4.03 12.27
N GLY A 9 12.95 4.69 11.40
CA GLY A 9 13.04 4.51 9.96
C GLY A 9 11.76 3.98 9.33
N PHE A 10 11.82 3.75 8.03
CA PHE A 10 10.69 3.24 7.26
C PHE A 10 10.46 1.75 7.56
N GLY A 11 9.22 1.38 7.85
CA GLY A 11 8.85 0.00 8.10
C GLY A 11 7.38 -0.26 7.81
N THR A 12 6.98 -1.50 8.02
CA THR A 12 5.58 -1.92 7.92
C THR A 12 5.18 -2.61 9.22
N SER A 13 4.08 -2.17 9.80
CA SER A 13 3.49 -2.75 10.99
C SER A 13 2.15 -3.36 10.63
N TYR A 14 1.98 -4.64 10.95
CA TYR A 14 0.72 -5.34 10.78
C TYR A 14 -0.06 -5.36 12.08
N TYR A 15 -1.34 -5.07 12.00
CA TYR A 15 -2.27 -5.16 13.11
C TYR A 15 -2.85 -6.57 13.19
N SER A 16 -3.23 -7.01 14.39
CA SER A 16 -3.79 -8.35 14.62
C SER A 16 -5.11 -8.61 13.89
N ASN A 17 -5.77 -7.56 13.41
CA ASN A 17 -7.01 -7.62 12.63
C ASN A 17 -6.75 -7.86 11.12
N GLY A 18 -5.50 -8.03 10.69
CA GLY A 18 -5.13 -8.24 9.29
C GLY A 18 -4.96 -6.96 8.48
N GLU A 19 -5.11 -5.79 9.10
CA GLU A 19 -4.76 -4.51 8.49
C GLU A 19 -3.27 -4.22 8.69
N GLY A 20 -2.71 -3.33 7.89
CA GLY A 20 -1.30 -2.95 7.97
C GLY A 20 -1.11 -1.45 7.85
N ILE A 21 0.03 -0.97 8.28
CA ILE A 21 0.47 0.40 8.04
C ILE A 21 1.94 0.41 7.66
N GLU A 22 2.25 1.08 6.57
CA GLU A 22 3.59 1.19 5.99
C GLU A 22 3.99 2.66 5.99
N GLY A 23 5.06 3.01 6.70
CA GLY A 23 5.48 4.40 6.83
C GLY A 23 6.70 4.57 7.70
N THR A 24 7.03 5.82 7.99
CA THR A 24 8.14 6.14 8.89
C THR A 24 7.71 5.94 10.34
N PHE A 25 8.51 5.17 11.08
CA PHE A 25 8.38 4.99 12.51
C PHE A 25 9.44 5.83 13.22
N LYS A 26 8.99 6.53 14.26
CA LYS A 26 9.81 7.32 15.16
C LYS A 26 9.43 6.95 16.59
N ASP A 27 10.41 6.58 17.41
CA ASP A 27 10.16 6.13 18.79
C ASP A 27 9.18 4.95 18.90
N GLY A 28 9.11 4.09 17.87
CA GLY A 28 8.19 2.94 17.83
C GLY A 28 6.76 3.26 17.38
N GLN A 29 6.45 4.53 17.09
CA GLN A 29 5.15 5.00 16.62
C GLN A 29 5.25 5.54 15.20
N VAL A 30 4.17 5.46 14.43
CA VAL A 30 4.15 6.01 13.06
C VAL A 30 4.13 7.55 13.13
N ASP A 31 5.05 8.18 12.40
CA ASP A 31 5.20 9.64 12.36
C ASP A 31 5.56 10.09 10.95
N GLY A 32 4.79 11.03 10.41
CA GLY A 32 4.84 11.48 9.02
C GLY A 32 3.82 10.78 8.12
N VAL A 33 4.12 10.72 6.82
CA VAL A 33 3.23 10.11 5.83
C VAL A 33 3.31 8.59 5.92
N ALA A 34 2.17 7.92 6.07
CA ALA A 34 2.08 6.48 6.07
C ALA A 34 0.88 5.96 5.25
N THR A 35 1.07 4.80 4.66
CA THR A 35 0.11 4.05 3.86
C THR A 35 -0.59 3.02 4.73
N TYR A 36 -1.87 3.23 4.99
CA TYR A 36 -2.72 2.25 5.63
C TYR A 36 -3.17 1.20 4.61
N ILE A 37 -3.08 -0.07 4.97
CA ILE A 37 -3.43 -1.24 4.17
C ILE A 37 -4.64 -1.88 4.86
N TYR A 38 -5.80 -1.77 4.25
CA TYR A 38 -7.02 -2.42 4.73
C TYR A 38 -6.95 -3.92 4.49
N MET A 39 -7.70 -4.69 5.30
CA MET A 39 -7.84 -6.14 5.13
C MET A 39 -8.38 -6.53 3.74
N SER A 40 -9.13 -5.63 3.08
CA SER A 40 -9.59 -5.82 1.69
C SER A 40 -8.47 -5.75 0.64
N GLY A 41 -7.26 -5.35 1.03
CA GLY A 41 -6.15 -5.03 0.13
C GLY A 41 -6.19 -3.60 -0.40
N LYS A 42 -7.18 -2.78 -0.02
CA LYS A 42 -7.17 -1.34 -0.34
C LYS A 42 -6.01 -0.67 0.41
N ARG A 43 -5.26 0.20 -0.25
CA ARG A 43 -4.21 1.02 0.35
C ARG A 43 -4.68 2.46 0.38
N ARG A 44 -4.38 3.20 1.45
CA ARG A 44 -4.74 4.61 1.59
C ARG A 44 -3.68 5.37 2.36
N ARG A 45 -3.15 6.43 1.77
CA ARG A 45 -2.14 7.28 2.41
C ARG A 45 -2.79 8.29 3.34
N GLY A 46 -2.11 8.56 4.45
CA GLY A 46 -2.50 9.55 5.43
C GLY A 46 -1.28 10.15 6.12
N MET A 47 -1.48 11.31 6.72
CA MET A 47 -0.54 11.93 7.64
C MET A 47 -0.80 11.37 9.04
N TRP A 48 0.27 10.91 9.69
CA TRP A 48 0.28 10.37 11.05
C TRP A 48 1.27 11.15 11.90
N ILE A 49 0.94 11.41 13.16
CA ILE A 49 1.82 12.09 14.11
C ILE A 49 1.70 11.34 15.43
N MET A 50 2.83 10.88 15.99
CA MET A 50 2.86 10.11 17.24
C MET A 50 1.86 8.94 17.28
N GLY A 51 1.74 8.18 16.19
CA GLY A 51 0.80 7.05 16.12
C GLY A 51 -0.66 7.42 15.85
N GLN A 52 -1.02 8.70 15.81
CA GLN A 52 -2.38 9.16 15.53
C GLN A 52 -2.51 9.65 14.09
N ARG A 53 -3.56 9.18 13.42
CA ARG A 53 -3.89 9.63 12.07
C ARG A 53 -4.47 11.04 12.13
N VAL A 54 -3.73 12.00 11.56
CA VAL A 54 -4.12 13.42 11.49
C VAL A 54 -5.05 13.68 10.32
N SER A 55 -4.68 13.23 9.12
CA SER A 55 -5.48 13.46 7.91
C SER A 55 -5.31 12.34 6.92
N TRP A 56 -6.40 11.95 6.25
CA TRP A 56 -6.27 11.16 5.02
C TRP A 56 -5.74 12.07 3.92
N MET A 57 -4.82 11.55 3.10
CA MET A 57 -4.47 12.16 1.82
C MET A 57 -5.46 11.58 0.80
N SER A 58 -6.15 12.44 0.04
CA SER A 58 -7.20 12.01 -0.89
C SER A 58 -6.65 11.25 -2.10
N GLU A 59 -7.52 10.42 -2.68
CA GLU A 59 -7.25 9.50 -3.82
C GLU A 59 -6.81 10.20 -5.12
N GLU A 60 -7.01 11.53 -5.23
CA GLU A 60 -6.67 12.28 -6.45
C GLU A 60 -5.14 12.32 -6.71
N ASP A 61 -4.33 12.18 -5.66
CA ASP A 61 -2.87 12.04 -5.75
C ASP A 61 -2.39 10.58 -5.83
N GLU A 62 -3.30 9.59 -5.82
CA GLU A 62 -2.95 8.17 -5.99
C GLU A 62 -2.63 7.78 -7.44
N ALA A 63 -3.23 8.47 -8.41
CA ALA A 63 -3.02 8.18 -9.84
C ALA A 63 -1.56 8.33 -10.30
N LYS A 64 -0.77 9.17 -9.61
CA LYS A 64 0.64 9.40 -9.94
C LYS A 64 1.55 8.25 -9.53
N TRP A 65 1.26 7.55 -8.43
CA TRP A 65 2.10 6.41 -7.98
C TRP A 65 1.59 5.06 -8.50
N ALA A 66 0.29 4.91 -8.80
CA ALA A 66 -0.24 3.73 -9.47
C ALA A 66 0.37 3.53 -10.89
N THR A 67 0.81 4.63 -11.51
CA THR A 67 1.47 4.59 -12.82
C THR A 67 2.90 4.01 -12.75
N VAL A 68 3.62 4.19 -11.63
CA VAL A 68 4.97 3.60 -11.47
C VAL A 68 4.93 2.11 -11.18
N ASP A 69 3.87 1.59 -10.54
CA ASP A 69 3.65 0.14 -10.37
C ASP A 69 3.38 -0.53 -11.74
N LYS A 70 2.66 0.16 -12.63
CA LYS A 70 2.44 -0.26 -14.02
C LYS A 70 3.72 -0.20 -14.87
N ALA A 71 4.64 0.71 -14.57
CA ALA A 71 5.90 0.89 -15.29
C ALA A 71 7.02 -0.05 -14.83
N MET A 72 7.01 -0.52 -13.57
CA MET A 72 8.01 -1.46 -13.02
C MET A 72 7.65 -2.94 -13.17
N GLY A 73 6.60 -3.30 -13.92
CA GLY A 73 6.46 -4.64 -14.48
C GLY A 73 6.17 -5.79 -13.51
N LEU A 74 5.77 -5.52 -12.26
CA LEU A 74 5.16 -6.54 -11.40
C LEU A 74 3.63 -6.50 -11.56
N ALA A 75 3.15 -6.81 -12.76
CA ALA A 75 1.78 -7.22 -12.93
C ALA A 75 1.57 -8.47 -12.06
N ALA A 76 0.99 -8.30 -10.87
CA ALA A 76 0.34 -9.38 -10.16
C ALA A 76 -0.53 -10.10 -11.18
N SER A 77 -0.17 -11.35 -11.46
CA SER A 77 -0.68 -12.17 -12.55
C SER A 77 -2.18 -12.36 -12.36
N ARG A 78 -2.98 -11.37 -12.75
CA ARG A 78 -4.43 -11.43 -12.75
C ARG A 78 -4.79 -12.16 -14.01
N ARG A 79 -4.78 -13.50 -13.93
CA ARG A 79 -5.44 -14.38 -14.88
C ARG A 79 -6.80 -13.77 -15.20
N ARG A 80 -6.97 -13.27 -16.42
CA ARG A 80 -8.29 -13.03 -16.98
C ARG A 80 -8.52 -14.15 -17.98
N SER A 81 -9.03 -15.28 -17.47
CA SER A 81 -9.74 -16.22 -18.33
C SER A 81 -11.02 -15.51 -18.76
N THR A 82 -11.05 -15.07 -20.01
CA THR A 82 -12.32 -14.81 -20.70
C THR A 82 -12.42 -15.86 -21.78
N ASN A 83 -13.13 -16.95 -21.48
CA ASN A 83 -13.85 -17.69 -22.50
C ASN A 83 -14.81 -16.70 -23.19
N GLY A 84 -14.85 -16.74 -24.53
CA GLY A 84 -15.61 -15.84 -25.39
C GLY A 84 -14.85 -15.70 -26.71
N ASP A 85 -14.77 -16.77 -27.49
CA ASP A 85 -15.72 -17.02 -28.58
C ASP A 85 -15.61 -15.97 -29.70
N LEU A 86 -14.83 -16.31 -30.73
CA LEU A 86 -15.10 -15.86 -32.08
C LEU A 86 -15.07 -17.10 -32.97
N VAL A 87 -16.27 -17.62 -33.17
CA VAL A 87 -16.62 -18.64 -34.17
C VAL A 87 -16.34 -18.17 -35.61
N LEU A 88 -15.83 -19.13 -36.41
CA LEU A 88 -15.93 -19.29 -37.88
C LEU A 88 -15.19 -18.25 -38.74
N SER A 89 -14.50 -18.65 -39.82
CA SER A 89 -14.95 -19.55 -40.87
C SER A 89 -13.80 -20.16 -41.67
N SER A 90 -13.95 -21.44 -42.03
CA SER A 90 -13.22 -22.11 -43.12
C SER A 90 -13.29 -21.31 -44.42
N ILE A 91 -12.18 -21.31 -45.17
CA ILE A 91 -12.07 -21.56 -46.62
C ILE A 91 -10.66 -22.09 -46.86
#